data_AF-A0A2E8CVC2-F1
#
_entry.id   AF-A0A2E8CVC2-F1
#
_cell.length_a   1.000
_cell.length_b   1.000
_cell.length_c   1.000
_cell.angle_alpha   90.00
_cell.angle_beta   90.00
_cell.angle_gamma   90.00
#
_symmetry.space_group_name_H-M   'P 1'
#
loop_
_entity.id
_entity.type
_entity.pdbx_description
1 polymer ?
#
loop_
_entity_poly.entity_id
_entity_poly.type
_entity_poly.pdbx_seq_one_letter_code
_entity_poly.pdbx_strand_id
1 'polypeptide(L)'
;MKITVLLSLPILLFGFCLTPSEAQSDIQTVYNEGVTLYNDGEYTDAMVKFTAILKEDPRIIHARSYLNKCRLALASKRDVSNDIKAQIAQIIIPQLNFKDAPIGDILDYFTIRAEELSGGKVRPNFIYRGSADQRRNTLVTLSLRNVPMTEAIRYVSQLSETHIKYEEHAIIANPNYGGAAESAPEEALSQGGQTANSGSSGTTLFD
;
A
#
# COMPACT_ATOMS: atom_id res chain seq x y z
N MET A 1 97.99 40.52 29.92
CA MET A 1 98.35 41.61 28.98
C MET A 1 97.72 41.28 27.64
N LYS A 2 96.69 42.03 27.16
CA LYS A 2 95.95 41.80 25.87
C LYS A 2 95.22 40.43 25.81
N ILE A 3 94.11 40.14 25.09
CA ILE A 3 93.13 40.79 24.17
C ILE A 3 91.83 39.90 24.33
N THR A 4 90.53 40.29 24.38
CA THR A 4 89.65 41.24 23.64
C THR A 4 89.00 40.60 22.38
N VAL A 5 87.67 40.48 22.15
CA VAL A 5 86.40 40.66 22.92
C VAL A 5 85.19 40.09 22.10
N LEU A 6 83.95 40.05 22.64
CA LEU A 6 82.64 39.74 21.96
C LEU A 6 82.42 38.24 21.56
N LEU A 7 81.21 37.68 21.31
CA LEU A 7 79.83 38.16 21.09
C LEU A 7 78.78 37.07 21.51
N SER A 8 77.48 37.39 21.50
CA SER A 8 76.30 36.49 21.70
C SER A 8 75.65 36.06 20.34
N LEU A 9 74.47 35.40 20.19
CA LEU A 9 73.36 35.05 21.10
C LEU A 9 72.80 33.59 20.83
N PRO A 10 71.58 33.23 20.32
CA PRO A 10 71.05 31.85 20.50
C PRO A 10 70.53 31.15 19.22
N ILE A 11 69.87 29.98 19.36
CA ILE A 11 68.67 29.63 18.58
C ILE A 11 67.78 28.65 19.36
N LEU A 12 66.46 28.77 19.14
CA LEU A 12 65.40 28.00 19.80
C LEU A 12 64.74 27.09 18.76
N LEU A 13 64.45 25.84 19.12
CA LEU A 13 63.80 24.87 18.23
C LEU A 13 62.70 24.09 18.97
N PHE A 14 61.71 24.84 19.47
CA PHE A 14 60.46 24.28 19.98
C PHE A 14 59.65 23.74 18.79
N GLY A 15 59.34 22.45 18.79
CA GLY A 15 58.60 21.82 17.70
C GLY A 15 57.15 22.30 17.64
N PHE A 16 56.85 23.23 16.73
CA PHE A 16 55.48 23.69 16.49
C PHE A 16 54.71 22.60 15.73
N CYS A 17 54.06 21.70 16.49
CA CYS A 17 53.22 20.66 15.93
C CYS A 17 51.97 21.30 15.31
N LEU A 18 51.97 21.43 13.98
CA LEU A 18 50.86 21.98 13.22
C LEU A 18 49.74 20.94 13.11
N THR A 19 49.01 20.71 14.20
CA THR A 19 47.80 19.88 14.20
C THR A 19 46.78 20.48 13.22
N PRO A 20 46.28 19.72 12.23
CA PRO A 20 45.22 20.22 11.36
C PRO A 20 43.98 20.51 12.22
N SER A 21 43.43 21.72 12.08
CA SER A 21 42.13 22.01 12.68
C SER A 21 41.08 21.18 11.95
N GLU A 22 40.54 20.16 12.61
CA GLU A 22 39.35 19.51 12.10
C GLU A 22 38.24 20.57 11.96
N ALA A 23 37.51 20.52 10.85
CA ALA A 23 36.52 21.53 10.51
C ALA A 23 35.25 21.30 11.36
N GLN A 24 35.28 21.77 12.61
CA GLN A 24 34.15 21.67 13.53
C GLN A 24 32.95 22.43 12.95
N SER A 25 32.02 21.68 12.37
CA SER A 25 30.88 22.22 11.63
C SER A 25 29.95 22.96 12.58
N ASP A 26 29.88 24.29 12.45
CA ASP A 26 28.98 25.10 13.26
C ASP A 26 27.52 24.64 13.12
N ILE A 27 26.83 24.63 14.25
CA ILE A 27 25.44 24.19 14.37
C ILE A 27 24.53 25.03 13.46
N GLN A 28 24.81 26.33 13.29
CA GLN A 28 24.04 27.18 12.38
C GLN A 28 24.26 26.81 10.91
N THR A 29 25.47 26.41 10.51
CA THR A 29 25.75 25.92 9.16
C THR A 29 25.00 24.62 8.88
N VAL A 30 25.10 23.62 9.77
CA VAL A 30 24.37 22.34 9.63
C VAL A 30 22.85 22.56 9.64
N TYR A 31 22.37 23.54 10.39
CA TYR A 31 20.95 23.92 10.40
C TYR A 31 20.51 24.53 9.07
N ASN A 32 21.30 25.45 8.52
CA ASN A 32 21.00 26.09 7.24
C ASN A 32 20.98 25.04 6.10
N GLU A 33 21.94 24.12 6.06
CA GLU A 33 21.96 22.99 5.13
C GLU A 33 20.69 22.13 5.24
N GLY A 34 20.27 21.79 6.46
CA GLY A 34 19.04 21.04 6.70
C GLY A 34 17.78 21.78 6.24
N VAL A 35 17.75 23.11 6.34
CA VAL A 35 16.64 23.94 5.84
C VAL A 35 16.62 23.99 4.31
N THR A 36 17.78 24.08 3.65
CA THR A 36 17.89 23.98 2.18
C THR A 36 17.34 22.64 1.69
N LEU A 37 17.86 21.52 2.20
CA LEU A 37 17.41 20.16 1.86
C LEU A 37 15.90 19.97 2.11
N TYR A 38 15.35 20.58 3.17
CA TYR A 38 13.92 20.56 3.44
C TYR A 38 13.10 21.32 2.37
N ASN A 39 13.58 22.49 1.93
CA ASN A 39 12.92 23.29 0.91
C ASN A 39 12.97 22.63 -0.49
N ASP A 40 14.08 21.95 -0.79
CA ASP A 40 14.28 21.19 -2.04
C ASP A 40 13.50 19.86 -2.05
N GLY A 41 12.91 19.46 -0.91
CA GLY A 41 12.10 18.24 -0.76
C GLY A 41 12.91 16.97 -0.47
N GLU A 42 14.22 17.10 -0.22
CA GLU A 42 15.14 16.03 0.21
C GLU A 42 14.99 15.75 1.71
N TYR A 43 13.77 15.42 2.11
CA TYR A 43 13.38 15.28 3.52
C TYR A 43 14.19 14.22 4.28
N THR A 44 14.71 13.19 3.61
CA THR A 44 15.57 12.16 4.24
C THR A 44 16.87 12.78 4.75
N ASP A 45 17.55 13.53 3.89
CA ASP A 45 18.86 14.11 4.14
C ASP A 45 18.76 15.34 5.05
N ALA A 46 17.67 16.11 4.91
CA ALA A 46 17.26 17.12 5.88
C ALA A 46 17.10 16.50 7.30
N MET A 47 16.46 15.33 7.42
CA MET A 47 16.35 14.63 8.71
C MET A 47 17.71 14.24 9.30
N VAL A 48 18.71 13.89 8.48
CA VAL A 48 20.07 13.59 8.97
C VAL A 48 20.69 14.84 9.60
N LYS A 49 20.64 15.99 8.91
CA LYS A 49 21.16 17.27 9.42
C LYS A 49 20.48 17.68 10.73
N PHE A 50 19.15 17.67 10.79
CA PHE A 50 18.41 18.02 12.02
C PHE A 50 18.59 17.01 13.16
N THR A 51 18.83 15.73 12.85
CA THR A 51 19.15 14.71 13.86
C THR A 51 20.55 14.89 14.43
N ALA A 52 21.53 15.32 13.64
CA ALA A 52 22.88 15.64 14.13
C ALA A 52 22.82 16.81 15.14
N ILE A 53 22.15 17.91 14.78
CA ILE A 53 21.96 19.09 15.65
C ILE A 53 21.34 18.73 17.00
N LEU A 54 20.31 17.86 16.99
CA LEU A 54 19.59 17.44 18.20
C LEU A 54 20.31 16.36 19.03
N LYS A 55 21.40 15.78 18.52
CA LYS A 55 22.33 15.00 19.34
C LYS A 55 23.27 15.91 20.14
N GLU A 56 23.70 17.02 19.55
CA GLU A 56 24.62 17.98 20.16
C GLU A 56 23.92 18.88 21.19
N ASP A 57 22.82 19.55 20.81
CA ASP A 57 21.92 20.21 21.77
C ASP A 57 20.45 19.83 21.53
N PRO A 58 19.89 18.91 22.33
CA PRO A 58 18.48 18.52 22.28
C PRO A 58 17.48 19.68 22.48
N ARG A 59 17.90 20.84 22.99
CA ARG A 59 17.04 22.00 23.29
C ARG A 59 16.74 22.86 22.06
N ILE A 60 17.38 22.63 20.91
CA ILE A 60 17.19 23.43 19.69
C ILE A 60 15.81 23.17 19.07
N ILE A 61 14.81 23.95 19.52
CA ILE A 61 13.40 23.81 19.15
C ILE A 61 13.18 23.89 17.64
N HIS A 62 13.94 24.72 16.94
CA HIS A 62 13.82 24.88 15.48
C HIS A 62 14.18 23.59 14.71
N ALA A 63 15.31 22.96 15.05
CA ALA A 63 15.71 21.68 14.46
C ALA A 63 14.68 20.58 14.77
N ARG A 64 14.12 20.57 16.00
CA ARG A 64 13.05 19.65 16.39
C ARG A 64 11.76 19.87 15.60
N SER A 65 11.40 21.12 15.32
CA SER A 65 10.26 21.48 14.48
C SER A 65 10.45 20.98 13.04
N TYR A 66 11.60 21.28 12.41
CA TYR A 66 11.89 20.83 11.05
C TYR A 66 12.00 19.30 10.93
N LEU A 67 12.65 18.62 11.88
CA LEU A 67 12.71 17.15 11.93
C LEU A 67 11.29 16.52 11.95
N ASN A 68 10.35 17.14 12.66
CA ASN A 68 8.95 16.70 12.65
C ASN A 68 8.23 17.03 11.33
N LYS A 69 8.46 18.20 10.72
CA LYS A 69 7.94 18.53 9.38
C LYS A 69 8.42 17.54 8.32
N CYS A 70 9.69 17.16 8.32
CA CYS A 70 10.25 16.16 7.42
C CYS A 70 9.54 14.80 7.55
N ARG A 71 9.30 14.35 8.79
CA ARG A 71 8.57 13.09 9.07
C ARG A 71 7.14 13.13 8.54
N LEU A 72 6.43 14.25 8.73
CA LEU A 72 5.07 14.44 8.20
C LEU A 72 5.06 14.45 6.67
N ALA A 73 5.96 15.20 6.03
CA ALA A 73 6.06 15.24 4.57
C ALA A 73 6.39 13.87 3.97
N LEU A 74 7.26 13.09 4.62
CA LEU A 74 7.55 11.70 4.23
C LEU A 74 6.38 10.75 4.51
N ALA A 75 5.54 10.98 5.52
CA ALA A 75 4.31 10.23 5.71
C ALA A 75 3.36 10.49 4.53
N SER A 76 2.95 11.75 4.31
CA SER A 76 2.02 12.10 3.22
C SER A 76 2.53 11.74 1.83
N LYS A 77 3.85 11.79 1.58
CA LYS A 77 4.44 11.33 0.31
C LYS A 77 4.43 9.80 0.18
N ARG A 78 4.53 9.04 1.27
CA ARG A 78 4.26 7.59 1.25
C ARG A 78 2.78 7.33 1.03
N ASP A 79 1.88 8.01 1.73
CA ASP A 79 0.43 7.76 1.63
C ASP A 79 -0.07 7.87 0.19
N VAL A 80 0.35 8.92 -0.55
CA VAL A 80 0.01 9.10 -1.98
C VAL A 80 0.75 8.11 -2.90
N SER A 81 1.95 7.66 -2.54
CA SER A 81 2.73 6.70 -3.35
C SER A 81 2.32 5.23 -3.10
N ASN A 82 1.75 4.94 -1.93
CA ASN A 82 1.32 3.63 -1.47
C ASN A 82 -0.19 3.41 -1.61
N ASP A 83 -1.00 4.46 -1.85
CA ASP A 83 -2.42 4.28 -2.17
C ASP A 83 -2.57 3.50 -3.48
N ILE A 84 -2.80 2.21 -3.32
CA ILE A 84 -3.07 1.24 -4.40
C ILE A 84 -4.24 1.69 -5.29
N LYS A 85 -5.20 2.45 -4.76
CA LYS A 85 -6.30 3.03 -5.54
C LYS A 85 -5.80 4.13 -6.49
N ALA A 86 -4.99 5.05 -6.00
CA ALA A 86 -4.37 6.10 -6.81
C ALA A 86 -3.41 5.52 -7.87
N GLN A 87 -2.65 4.47 -7.54
CA GLN A 87 -1.82 3.73 -8.50
C GLN A 87 -2.67 3.13 -9.64
N ILE A 88 -3.74 2.41 -9.31
CA ILE A 88 -4.61 1.73 -10.29
C ILE A 88 -5.42 2.72 -11.13
N ALA A 89 -5.78 3.88 -10.58
CA ALA A 89 -6.50 4.93 -11.32
C ALA A 89 -5.73 5.47 -12.54
N GLN A 90 -4.38 5.35 -12.54
CA GLN A 90 -3.52 5.75 -13.66
C GLN A 90 -3.44 4.68 -14.77
N ILE A 91 -3.89 3.45 -14.51
CA ILE A 91 -3.80 2.34 -15.46
C ILE A 91 -4.99 2.40 -16.41
N ILE A 92 -4.76 2.76 -17.67
CA ILE A 92 -5.78 2.76 -18.73
C ILE A 92 -5.81 1.40 -19.43
N ILE A 93 -6.94 0.70 -19.36
CA ILE A 93 -7.19 -0.54 -20.10
C ILE A 93 -7.63 -0.16 -21.53
N PRO A 94 -6.87 -0.50 -22.59
CA PRO A 94 -7.19 -0.08 -23.96
C PRO A 94 -8.50 -0.70 -24.48
N GLN A 95 -8.75 -1.97 -24.16
CA GLN A 95 -9.98 -2.68 -24.43
C GLN A 95 -10.18 -3.80 -23.39
N LEU A 96 -11.44 -3.99 -22.99
CA LEU A 96 -11.89 -5.04 -22.08
C LEU A 96 -13.19 -5.61 -22.63
N ASN A 97 -13.31 -6.94 -22.68
CA ASN A 97 -14.54 -7.60 -23.12
C ASN A 97 -14.71 -8.90 -22.33
N PHE A 98 -15.69 -8.91 -21.43
CA PHE A 98 -16.13 -10.09 -20.71
C PHE A 98 -17.51 -10.50 -21.22
N LYS A 99 -17.69 -11.79 -21.45
CA LYS A 99 -18.99 -12.39 -21.72
C LYS A 99 -19.16 -13.57 -20.77
N ASP A 100 -20.17 -13.48 -19.92
CA ASP A 100 -20.62 -14.48 -18.97
C ASP A 100 -19.46 -15.05 -18.13
N ALA A 101 -18.50 -14.17 -17.78
CA ALA A 101 -17.23 -14.54 -17.16
C ALA A 101 -17.33 -14.53 -15.63
N PRO A 102 -16.79 -15.54 -14.92
CA PRO A 102 -16.78 -15.59 -13.46
C PRO A 102 -16.10 -14.38 -12.81
N ILE A 103 -16.67 -13.88 -11.71
CA ILE A 103 -16.08 -12.80 -10.93
C ILE A 103 -14.66 -13.14 -10.42
N GLY A 104 -14.37 -14.42 -10.14
CA GLY A 104 -13.02 -14.88 -9.81
C GLY A 104 -12.00 -14.57 -10.91
N ASP A 105 -12.27 -15.07 -12.11
CA ASP A 105 -11.41 -14.92 -13.29
C ASP A 105 -11.21 -13.44 -13.66
N ILE A 106 -12.24 -12.61 -13.44
CA ILE A 106 -12.19 -11.15 -13.65
C ILE A 106 -11.27 -10.45 -12.64
N LEU A 107 -11.31 -10.82 -11.36
CA LEU A 107 -10.42 -10.28 -10.34
C LEU A 107 -8.96 -10.67 -10.61
N ASP A 108 -8.74 -11.93 -11.00
CA ASP A 108 -7.40 -12.45 -11.33
C ASP A 108 -6.86 -11.81 -12.62
N TYR A 109 -7.72 -11.58 -13.62
CA TYR A 109 -7.42 -10.77 -14.80
C TYR A 109 -6.97 -9.35 -14.43
N PHE A 110 -7.65 -8.68 -13.50
CA PHE A 110 -7.24 -7.33 -13.08
C PHE A 110 -5.86 -7.31 -12.42
N THR A 111 -5.49 -8.33 -11.63
CA THR A 111 -4.12 -8.46 -11.11
C THR A 111 -3.09 -8.56 -12.24
N ILE A 112 -3.28 -9.49 -13.17
CA ILE A 112 -2.35 -9.71 -14.30
C ILE A 112 -2.28 -8.45 -15.17
N ARG A 113 -3.42 -7.85 -15.51
CA ARG A 113 -3.49 -6.72 -16.43
C ARG A 113 -2.94 -5.43 -15.82
N ALA A 114 -3.02 -5.25 -14.50
CA ALA A 114 -2.35 -4.16 -13.80
C ALA A 114 -0.82 -4.32 -13.85
N GLU A 115 -0.34 -5.53 -13.61
CA GLU A 115 1.08 -5.87 -13.64
C GLU A 115 1.68 -5.63 -15.05
N GLU A 116 1.00 -6.09 -16.09
CA GLU A 116 1.36 -5.82 -17.49
C GLU A 116 1.40 -4.31 -17.83
N LEU A 117 0.29 -3.60 -17.63
CA LEU A 117 0.12 -2.23 -18.08
C LEU A 117 0.93 -1.21 -17.26
N SER A 118 1.30 -1.54 -16.03
CA SER A 118 2.18 -0.71 -15.19
C SER A 118 3.67 -0.99 -15.42
N GLY A 119 4.03 -2.04 -16.15
CA GLY A 119 5.41 -2.50 -16.31
C GLY A 119 5.98 -3.11 -15.02
N GLY A 120 5.18 -3.95 -14.34
CA GLY A 120 5.53 -4.65 -13.09
C GLY A 120 5.46 -3.80 -11.82
N LYS A 121 5.00 -2.53 -11.91
CA LYS A 121 5.02 -1.59 -10.78
C LYS A 121 3.81 -1.71 -9.84
N VAL A 122 2.67 -2.15 -10.37
CA VAL A 122 1.38 -2.20 -9.66
C VAL A 122 0.80 -3.59 -9.83
N ARG A 123 0.70 -4.34 -8.72
CA ARG A 123 0.22 -5.72 -8.71
C ARG A 123 -0.80 -5.92 -7.58
N PRO A 124 -2.09 -5.61 -7.82
CA PRO A 124 -3.11 -5.66 -6.77
C PRO A 124 -3.39 -7.09 -6.31
N ASN A 125 -3.64 -7.23 -5.01
CA ASN A 125 -4.07 -8.47 -4.37
C ASN A 125 -5.58 -8.39 -4.10
N PHE A 126 -6.39 -9.16 -4.82
CA PHE A 126 -7.85 -9.19 -4.63
C PHE A 126 -8.28 -10.28 -3.64
N ILE A 127 -8.80 -9.87 -2.49
CA ILE A 127 -9.33 -10.78 -1.46
C ILE A 127 -10.86 -10.87 -1.62
N TYR A 128 -11.33 -11.93 -2.26
CA TYR A 128 -12.76 -12.23 -2.37
C TYR A 128 -13.27 -12.89 -1.08
N ARG A 129 -14.39 -12.40 -0.54
CA ARG A 129 -14.96 -12.85 0.75
C ARG A 129 -16.27 -13.64 0.66
N GLY A 130 -16.71 -14.01 -0.55
CA GLY A 130 -17.83 -14.95 -0.74
C GLY A 130 -17.40 -16.42 -0.73
N SER A 131 -18.38 -17.30 -0.95
CA SER A 131 -18.13 -18.72 -1.15
C SER A 131 -17.38 -19.01 -2.47
N ALA A 132 -16.79 -20.20 -2.57
CA ALA A 132 -16.15 -20.66 -3.79
C ALA A 132 -17.15 -20.78 -4.97
N ASP A 133 -18.43 -21.05 -4.68
CA ASP A 133 -19.49 -21.09 -5.69
C ASP A 133 -19.88 -19.69 -6.17
N GLN A 134 -20.00 -18.70 -5.28
CA GLN A 134 -20.21 -17.31 -5.70
C GLN A 134 -19.04 -16.83 -6.58
N ARG A 135 -17.78 -17.15 -6.21
CA ARG A 135 -16.60 -16.79 -7.01
C ARG A 135 -16.63 -17.36 -8.44
N ARG A 136 -17.21 -18.55 -8.62
CA ARG A 136 -17.36 -19.23 -9.94
C ARG A 136 -18.61 -18.82 -10.71
N ASN A 137 -19.72 -18.58 -10.01
CA ASN A 137 -21.06 -18.56 -10.61
C ASN A 137 -21.68 -17.14 -10.65
N THR A 138 -21.10 -16.15 -9.97
CA THR A 138 -21.42 -14.73 -10.23
C THR A 138 -20.76 -14.32 -11.55
N LEU A 139 -21.52 -14.38 -12.64
CA LEU A 139 -21.05 -14.09 -13.99
C LEU A 139 -21.25 -12.61 -14.35
N VAL A 140 -20.30 -12.03 -15.11
CA VAL A 140 -20.39 -10.64 -15.58
C VAL A 140 -20.15 -10.57 -17.10
N THR A 141 -21.01 -9.81 -17.77
CA THR A 141 -20.87 -9.41 -19.18
C THR A 141 -20.68 -7.90 -19.26
N LEU A 142 -19.57 -7.44 -19.83
CA LEU A 142 -19.29 -6.02 -20.09
C LEU A 142 -18.33 -5.84 -21.27
N SER A 143 -18.43 -4.71 -21.96
CA SER A 143 -17.46 -4.31 -22.99
C SER A 143 -17.08 -2.85 -22.82
N LEU A 144 -15.79 -2.57 -22.66
CA LEU A 144 -15.24 -1.23 -22.40
C LEU A 144 -13.99 -1.00 -23.27
N ARG A 145 -13.71 0.27 -23.59
CA ARG A 145 -12.51 0.69 -24.33
C ARG A 145 -11.95 1.97 -23.74
N ASN A 146 -10.62 2.08 -23.73
CA ASN A 146 -9.83 3.21 -23.21
C ASN A 146 -10.33 3.71 -21.84
N VAL A 147 -10.42 2.80 -20.87
CA VAL A 147 -11.07 3.03 -19.57
C VAL A 147 -10.07 2.94 -18.42
N PRO A 148 -10.10 3.82 -17.41
CA PRO A 148 -9.31 3.64 -16.19
C PRO A 148 -9.67 2.32 -15.48
N MET A 149 -8.67 1.62 -14.94
CA MET A 149 -8.89 0.32 -14.31
C MET A 149 -9.79 0.40 -13.06
N THR A 150 -9.74 1.51 -12.30
CA THR A 150 -10.69 1.76 -11.20
C THR A 150 -12.14 1.83 -11.69
N GLU A 151 -12.39 2.35 -12.89
CA GLU A 151 -13.73 2.41 -13.48
C GLU A 151 -14.18 1.06 -14.03
N ALA A 152 -13.27 0.27 -14.60
CA ALA A 152 -13.56 -1.13 -14.95
C ALA A 152 -13.92 -1.96 -13.71
N ILE A 153 -13.16 -1.82 -12.61
CA ILE A 153 -13.46 -2.43 -11.31
C ILE A 153 -14.80 -1.93 -10.75
N ARG A 154 -15.13 -0.63 -10.91
CA ARG A 154 -16.42 -0.06 -10.49
C ARG A 154 -17.60 -0.66 -11.28
N TYR A 155 -17.48 -0.80 -12.60
CA TYR A 155 -18.52 -1.44 -13.41
C TYR A 155 -18.70 -2.92 -13.05
N VAL A 156 -17.61 -3.68 -12.84
CA VAL A 156 -17.67 -5.06 -12.35
C VAL A 156 -18.34 -5.12 -10.98
N SER A 157 -17.96 -4.24 -10.05
CA SER A 157 -18.54 -4.13 -8.70
C SER A 157 -20.07 -3.93 -8.73
N GLN A 158 -20.56 -3.10 -9.65
CA GLN A 158 -22.00 -2.87 -9.86
C GLN A 158 -22.71 -4.08 -10.48
N LEU A 159 -22.12 -4.70 -11.50
CA LEU A 159 -22.73 -5.83 -12.23
C LEU A 159 -22.68 -7.17 -11.46
N SER A 160 -21.84 -7.27 -10.43
CA SER A 160 -21.66 -8.47 -9.59
C SER A 160 -22.14 -8.27 -8.13
N GLU A 161 -22.85 -7.17 -7.85
CA GLU A 161 -23.34 -6.78 -6.50
C GLU A 161 -22.27 -6.92 -5.39
N THR A 162 -21.01 -6.66 -5.77
CA THR A 162 -19.82 -6.94 -4.96
C THR A 162 -19.16 -5.64 -4.55
N HIS A 163 -19.25 -5.31 -3.26
CA HIS A 163 -18.68 -4.08 -2.70
C HIS A 163 -17.16 -4.17 -2.60
N ILE A 164 -16.49 -3.28 -3.35
CA ILE A 164 -15.03 -3.16 -3.41
C ILE A 164 -14.55 -2.15 -2.37
N LYS A 165 -13.75 -2.61 -1.40
CA LYS A 165 -13.00 -1.75 -0.47
C LYS A 165 -11.49 -1.84 -0.78
N TYR A 166 -10.84 -0.68 -0.89
CA TYR A 166 -9.39 -0.57 -1.00
C TYR A 166 -8.79 -0.46 0.42
N GLU A 167 -7.76 -1.24 0.70
CA GLU A 167 -6.96 -1.23 1.94
C GLU A 167 -5.48 -1.09 1.55
N GLU A 168 -4.59 -0.82 2.52
CA GLU A 168 -3.16 -0.52 2.27
C GLU A 168 -2.39 -1.60 1.47
N HIS A 169 -2.80 -2.87 1.55
CA HIS A 169 -2.11 -4.01 0.93
C HIS A 169 -3.02 -4.94 0.11
N ALA A 170 -4.32 -4.61 -0.01
CA ALA A 170 -5.31 -5.50 -0.65
C ALA A 170 -6.56 -4.74 -1.12
N ILE A 171 -7.25 -5.32 -2.08
CA ILE A 171 -8.58 -4.88 -2.52
C ILE A 171 -9.57 -5.97 -2.12
N ILE A 172 -10.46 -5.66 -1.18
CA ILE A 172 -11.43 -6.61 -0.63
C ILE A 172 -12.71 -6.54 -1.45
N ALA A 173 -13.10 -7.69 -2.01
CA ALA A 173 -14.34 -7.89 -2.75
C ALA A 173 -15.36 -8.63 -1.86
N ASN A 174 -16.40 -7.92 -1.41
CA ASN A 174 -17.45 -8.42 -0.53
C ASN A 174 -18.74 -8.60 -1.36
N PRO A 175 -19.09 -9.82 -1.82
CA PRO A 175 -20.34 -10.05 -2.55
C PRO A 175 -21.56 -9.88 -1.65
N ASN A 176 -22.73 -9.74 -2.27
CA ASN A 176 -24.04 -9.64 -1.59
C ASN A 176 -24.09 -8.50 -0.55
N TYR A 177 -23.56 -7.31 -0.88
CA TYR A 177 -23.65 -6.12 -0.01
C TYR A 177 -25.08 -5.54 0.00
N GLY A 178 -26.00 -6.31 0.57
CA GLY A 178 -27.46 -6.11 0.54
C GLY A 178 -28.25 -7.43 0.68
N GLY A 179 -27.69 -8.56 0.25
CA GLY A 179 -28.34 -9.88 0.23
C GLY A 179 -28.31 -10.65 1.56
N ALA A 180 -28.60 -9.97 2.67
CA ALA A 180 -28.67 -10.56 4.02
C ALA A 180 -30.13 -10.76 4.52
N ALA A 181 -31.05 -10.95 3.57
CA ALA A 181 -32.44 -11.35 3.73
C ALA A 181 -32.89 -12.07 2.45
N GLU A 182 -34.08 -12.69 2.46
CA GLU A 182 -34.76 -13.23 1.26
C GLU A 182 -34.07 -14.43 0.56
N SER A 183 -33.85 -15.53 1.30
CA SER A 183 -33.75 -16.87 0.69
C SER A 183 -34.60 -17.89 1.45
N ALA A 184 -35.92 -17.64 1.48
CA ALA A 184 -36.90 -18.64 1.88
C ALA A 184 -37.01 -19.73 0.78
N PRO A 185 -37.13 -21.03 1.13
CA PRO A 185 -37.15 -22.10 0.14
C PRO A 185 -38.56 -22.39 -0.42
N GLU A 186 -38.90 -21.74 -1.52
CA GLU A 186 -39.81 -22.26 -2.55
C GLU A 186 -38.95 -22.78 -3.72
N GLU A 187 -39.24 -23.90 -4.41
CA GLU A 187 -40.35 -24.86 -4.34
C GLU A 187 -39.81 -26.31 -4.45
N ALA A 188 -40.65 -27.33 -4.18
CA ALA A 188 -40.80 -28.53 -5.04
C ALA A 188 -41.86 -29.52 -4.50
N LEU A 189 -43.10 -29.45 -5.02
CA LEU A 189 -44.07 -30.55 -4.87
C LEU A 189 -43.98 -31.55 -6.03
N SER A 190 -43.34 -32.70 -5.80
CA SER A 190 -43.70 -34.01 -6.37
C SER A 190 -43.00 -35.10 -5.52
N GLN A 191 -43.52 -36.32 -5.35
CA GLN A 191 -44.48 -37.08 -6.17
C GLN A 191 -45.56 -37.73 -5.30
N GLY A 192 -46.67 -38.18 -5.91
CA GLY A 192 -47.73 -38.93 -5.22
C GLY A 192 -48.30 -40.05 -6.08
N GLY A 193 -48.30 -41.28 -5.55
CA GLY A 193 -48.83 -42.48 -6.21
C GLY A 193 -47.86 -43.12 -7.22
N GLN A 194 -47.99 -44.41 -7.57
CA GLN A 194 -48.91 -45.44 -7.07
C GLN A 194 -48.47 -46.84 -7.59
N THR A 195 -48.44 -47.88 -6.75
CA THR A 195 -48.69 -49.32 -7.11
C THR A 195 -48.69 -50.21 -5.85
N ALA A 196 -49.37 -51.37 -5.90
CA ALA A 196 -49.47 -52.33 -4.80
C ALA A 196 -48.63 -53.60 -5.04
N ASN A 197 -48.36 -54.41 -4.00
CA ASN A 197 -49.03 -55.73 -3.80
C ASN A 197 -48.42 -56.61 -2.66
N SER A 198 -49.26 -57.48 -2.08
CA SER A 198 -48.98 -58.80 -1.45
C SER A 198 -48.42 -58.94 -0.01
N GLY A 199 -49.17 -59.66 0.83
CA GLY A 199 -48.74 -60.35 2.08
C GLY A 199 -48.82 -59.53 3.39
N SER A 200 -49.23 -60.07 4.55
CA SER A 200 -49.82 -61.39 4.86
C SER A 200 -50.45 -61.46 6.28
N SER A 201 -51.73 -61.89 6.38
CA SER A 201 -52.40 -62.59 7.52
C SER A 201 -52.61 -61.93 8.91
N GLY A 202 -53.82 -62.15 9.50
CA GLY A 202 -54.25 -61.81 10.87
C GLY A 202 -55.39 -60.75 10.92
N THR A 203 -56.68 -60.99 11.20
CA THR A 203 -57.41 -61.90 12.13
C THR A 203 -57.36 -61.40 13.58
N THR A 204 -58.42 -60.94 14.26
CA THR A 204 -59.88 -60.76 13.97
C THR A 204 -60.35 -59.39 14.54
N LEU A 205 -61.41 -58.71 14.04
CA LEU A 205 -62.88 -58.89 14.20
C LEU A 205 -63.42 -58.74 15.65
N PHE A 206 -64.53 -58.00 15.76
CA PHE A 206 -65.25 -57.48 16.94
C PHE A 206 -65.87 -58.52 17.90
N ASP A 207 -66.00 -58.12 19.17
CA ASP A 207 -67.31 -57.81 19.78
C ASP A 207 -67.52 -56.28 19.74
#